data_AF-X0PQA4-F1
#
_entry.id   AF-X0PQA4-F1
#
_cell.length_a   1.000
_cell.length_b   1.000
_cell.length_c   1.000
_cell.angle_alpha   90.00
_cell.angle_beta   90.00
_cell.angle_gamma   90.00
#
_symmetry.space_group_name_H-M   'P 1'
#
loop_
_entity.id
_entity.type
_entity.pdbx_description
1 polymer ?
#
loop_
_entity_poly.entity_id
_entity_poly.type
_entity_poly.pdbx_seq_one_letter_code
_entity_poly.pdbx_strand_id
1 'polypeptide(L)' 'MQNEAVLDEIDYQIAHALQIAPRAPWGAVSEALQVSPVTASRRWDRLVQDGVAWVIA' A
#
# COMPACT_ATOMS: atom_id res chain seq x y z
N MET A 1 8.00 10.52 -20.55
CA MET A 1 7.43 11.33 -19.47
C MET A 1 6.67 10.37 -18.59
N GLN A 2 7.28 9.97 -17.47
CA GLN A 2 6.73 8.94 -16.61
C GLN A 2 5.45 9.49 -15.98
N ASN A 3 4.39 8.70 -16.05
CA ASN A 3 3.10 9.01 -15.50
C ASN A 3 3.26 8.99 -13.98
N GLU A 4 3.67 10.10 -13.39
CA GLU A 4 3.71 10.30 -11.93
C GLU A 4 2.24 10.31 -11.49
N ALA A 5 1.68 9.11 -11.31
CA ALA A 5 0.39 8.95 -10.65
C ALA A 5 0.57 9.60 -9.28
N VAL A 6 -0.10 10.73 -9.07
CA VAL A 6 -0.02 11.46 -7.81
C VAL A 6 -0.44 10.50 -6.70
N LEU A 7 0.54 10.02 -5.95
CA LEU A 7 0.33 9.19 -4.78
C LEU A 7 -0.39 10.02 -3.74
N ASP A 8 -1.41 9.44 -3.13
CA ASP A 8 -2.06 10.08 -2.00
C ASP A 8 -1.51 9.56 -0.66
N GLU A 9 -1.93 10.22 0.41
CA GLU A 9 -1.49 9.91 1.76
C GLU A 9 -1.77 8.44 2.15
N ILE A 10 -2.86 7.85 1.66
CA ILE A 10 -3.21 6.46 1.96
C ILE A 10 -2.19 5.51 1.32
N ASP A 11 -1.71 5.83 0.11
CA ASP A 11 -0.69 5.03 -0.57
C ASP A 11 0.62 4.99 0.23
N TYR A 12 1.06 6.14 0.76
CA TYR A 12 2.24 6.22 1.62
C TYR A 12 2.06 5.46 2.93
N GLN A 13 0.90 5.58 3.56
CA GLN A 13 0.61 4.89 4.82
C GLN A 13 0.56 3.36 4.65
N ILE A 14 -0.01 2.87 3.54
CA ILE A 14 0.02 1.43 3.21
C ILE A 14 1.46 0.95 3.03
N ALA A 15 2.27 1.69 2.27
CA ALA A 15 3.68 1.34 2.07
C ALA A 15 4.45 1.33 3.40
N HIS A 16 4.22 2.32 4.25
CA HIS A 16 4.83 2.41 5.58
C HIS A 16 4.44 1.24 6.49
N ALA A 17 3.14 0.89 6.52
CA ALA A 17 2.66 -0.25 7.32
C ALA A 17 3.35 -1.56 6.91
N LEU A 18 3.54 -1.79 5.61
CA LEU A 18 4.20 -3.00 5.10
C LEU A 18 5.73 -2.96 5.25
N GLN A 19 6.35 -1.78 5.28
CA GLN A 19 7.77 -1.67 5.66
C GLN A 19 8.01 -2.15 7.09
N ILE A 20 7.07 -1.88 8.00
CA ILE A 20 7.14 -2.31 9.40
C ILE A 20 6.78 -3.80 9.54
N ALA A 21 5.70 -4.23 8.89
CA ALA A 21 5.16 -5.57 9.00
C ALA A 21 4.83 -6.15 7.61
N PRO A 22 5.83 -6.66 6.88
CA PRO A 22 5.68 -7.00 5.45
C PRO A 22 4.76 -8.19 5.17
N ARG A 23 4.42 -8.98 6.19
CA ARG A 23 3.45 -10.09 6.11
C ARG A 23 2.14 -9.79 6.84
N ALA A 24 1.89 -8.52 7.21
CA ALA A 24 0.65 -8.14 7.86
C ALA A 24 -0.56 -8.50 6.97
N PRO A 25 -1.60 -9.13 7.52
CA PRO A 25 -2.82 -9.36 6.75
C PRO A 25 -3.51 -8.02 6.47
N TRP A 26 -4.18 -7.90 5.32
CA TRP A 26 -4.89 -6.67 4.96
C TRP A 26 -5.90 -6.21 6.00
N GLY A 27 -6.51 -7.13 6.76
CA GLY A 27 -7.38 -6.78 7.88
C GLY A 27 -6.68 -5.92 8.94
N ALA A 28 -5.43 -6.25 9.30
CA ALA A 28 -4.66 -5.50 10.29
C ALA A 28 -4.20 -4.14 9.74
N VAL A 29 -3.76 -4.09 8.47
CA VAL A 29 -3.40 -2.82 7.79
C VAL A 29 -4.62 -1.90 7.73
N SER A 30 -5.78 -2.45 7.38
CA SER A 30 -7.04 -1.72 7.31
C SER A 30 -7.52 -1.16 8.63
N GLU A 31 -7.38 -1.94 9.71
CA GLU A 31 -7.69 -1.46 11.05
C GLU A 31 -6.79 -0.29 11.46
N ALA A 32 -5.48 -0.40 11.19
CA ALA A 32 -4.52 0.66 11.50
C ALA A 32 -4.77 1.95 10.70
N LEU A 33 -5.14 1.82 9.42
CA LEU A 33 -5.27 2.96 8.49
C LEU A 33 -6.71 3.45 8.27
N GLN A 34 -7.70 2.81 8.92
CA GLN A 34 -9.12 3.13 8.80
C GLN A 34 -9.63 3.11 7.34
N VAL A 35 -9.16 2.14 6.55
CA VAL A 35 -9.59 1.89 5.17
C VAL A 35 -10.08 0.46 5.01
N SER A 36 -10.91 0.16 4.00
CA SER A 36 -11.36 -1.22 3.79
C SER A 36 -10.21 -2.14 3.34
N PRO A 37 -10.23 -3.44 3.71
CA PRO A 37 -9.19 -4.41 3.29
C PRO A 37 -9.02 -4.51 1.78
N VAL A 38 -10.15 -4.44 1.05
CA VAL A 38 -10.16 -4.47 -0.42
C VAL A 38 -9.51 -3.22 -0.99
N THR A 39 -9.77 -2.04 -0.40
CA THR A 39 -9.14 -0.78 -0.83
C THR A 39 -7.64 -0.81 -0.59
N ALA A 40 -7.19 -1.28 0.59
CA ALA A 40 -5.77 -1.39 0.90
C ALA A 40 -5.03 -2.33 -0.06
N SER A 41 -5.57 -3.55 -0.28
CA SER A 41 -5.00 -4.52 -1.22
C SER A 41 -4.91 -3.96 -2.63
N ARG A 42 -6.00 -3.38 -3.15
CA ARG A 42 -6.03 -2.84 -4.51
C ARG A 42 -5.04 -1.69 -4.71
N ARG A 43 -4.91 -0.81 -3.71
CA ARG A 43 -3.94 0.30 -3.77
C ARG A 43 -2.51 -0.22 -3.77
N TRP A 44 -2.18 -1.18 -2.92
CA TRP A 44 -0.88 -1.82 -2.93
C TRP A 44 -0.56 -2.51 -4.26
N ASP A 45 -1.51 -3.28 -4.81
CA ASP A 45 -1.34 -3.94 -6.09
C ASP A 45 -1.01 -2.93 -7.20
N ARG A 46 -1.66 -1.76 -7.18
CA ARG A 46 -1.34 -0.68 -8.11
C ARG A 46 0.07 -0.14 -7.90
N LEU A 47 0.49 0.12 -6.65
CA LEU A 47 1.84 0.62 -6.37
C LEU A 47 2.93 -0.33 -6.87
N VAL A 48 2.70 -1.64 -6.74
CA VAL A 48 3.61 -2.68 -7.24
C VAL A 48 3.60 -2.73 -8.77
N GLN A 49 2.42 -2.71 -9.39
CA GLN A 49 2.28 -2.73 -10.86
C GLN A 49 2.90 -1.50 -11.53
N ASP A 50 2.75 -0.33 -10.91
CA ASP A 50 3.31 0.94 -11.38
C ASP A 50 4.82 1.06 -11.08
N GLY A 51 5.42 0.08 -10.38
CA GLY A 51 6.84 0.08 -10.00
C GLY A 51 7.21 1.11 -8.94
N VAL A 52 6.21 1.67 -8.24
CA VAL A 52 6.38 2.72 -7.23
C VAL A 52 6.88 2.16 -5.91
N ALA A 53 6.37 0.99 -5.51
CA ALA A 53 6.75 0.36 -4.25
C ALA A 53 6.88 -1.16 -4.41
N TRP A 54 7.83 -1.74 -3.68
CA TRP A 54 7.93 -3.18 -3.48
C TRP A 54 8.39 -3.44 -2.04
N VAL A 55 8.04 -4.60 -1.50
CA VAL A 55 8.57 -5.06 -0.22
C VAL A 55 9.13 -6.47 -0.42
N ILE A 56 10.24 -6.78 0.25
CA ILE A 56 10.87 -8.11 0.23
C ILE A 56 10.76 -8.64 1.66
N ALA A 57 10.27 -9.86 1.84
CA ALA A 57 9.87 -10.44 3.13
C ALA A 57 10.35 -11.88 3.31
#